data_AF-I4D4V0-F1
#
_entry.id   AF-I4D4V0-F1
#
_cell.length_a   1.000
_cell.length_b   1.000
_cell.length_c   1.000
_cell.angle_alpha   90.00
_cell.angle_beta   90.00
_cell.angle_gamma   90.00
#
_symmetry.space_group_name_H-M   'P 1'
#
loop_
_entity.id
_entity.type
_entity.pdbx_description
1 polymer ?
#
loop_
_entity_poly.entity_id
_entity_poly.type
_entity_poly.pdbx_seq_one_letter_code
_entity_poly.pdbx_strand_id
1 'polypeptide(L)'
;MSKKKRKSGHYCKICSEYKSNESFSGKGHAKHICKRCSKKSPTEQAADMTMNRLFNMPFGKLSPAKKSWLENRLHDQCEEKVEELYWGFQEIFAPAYSEEEECKKDMELQTGIDDLPF
;
A
#
# COMPACT_ATOMS: atom_id res chain seq x y z
N MET A 1 35.21 -8.31 -16.42
CA MET A 1 33.77 -7.96 -16.35
C MET A 1 33.06 -8.91 -15.39
N SER A 2 32.71 -8.44 -14.20
CA SER A 2 32.08 -9.27 -13.17
C SER A 2 30.65 -9.64 -13.60
N LYS A 3 30.37 -10.94 -13.78
CA LYS A 3 29.01 -11.44 -14.08
C LYS A 3 28.06 -11.01 -12.96
N LYS A 4 27.11 -10.14 -13.28
CA LYS A 4 26.03 -9.72 -12.37
C LYS A 4 25.27 -10.98 -11.96
N LYS A 5 25.43 -11.45 -10.71
CA LYS A 5 24.70 -12.61 -10.19
C LYS A 5 23.20 -12.33 -10.36
N ARG A 6 22.54 -13.08 -11.23
CA ARG A 6 21.08 -12.99 -11.36
C ARG A 6 20.50 -13.41 -10.02
N LYS A 7 19.65 -12.57 -9.43
CA LYS A 7 18.93 -12.91 -8.20
C LYS A 7 18.12 -14.17 -8.51
N SER A 8 18.53 -15.31 -7.97
CA SER A 8 17.87 -16.60 -8.18
C SER A 8 16.67 -16.66 -7.25
N GLY A 9 15.47 -16.52 -7.81
CA GLY A 9 14.24 -16.59 -7.04
C GLY A 9 13.03 -16.08 -7.81
N HIS A 10 11.85 -16.32 -7.25
CA HIS A 10 10.58 -15.86 -7.77
C HIS A 10 9.84 -15.02 -6.72
N TYR A 11 9.11 -14.02 -7.21
CA TYR A 11 8.25 -13.18 -6.39
C TYR A 11 6.92 -13.88 -6.10
N CYS A 12 6.52 -13.89 -4.83
CA CYS A 12 5.21 -14.39 -4.39
C CYS A 12 4.21 -13.24 -4.27
N LYS A 13 3.08 -13.30 -4.99
CA LYS A 13 2.06 -12.24 -4.95
C LYS A 13 1.22 -12.20 -3.66
N ILE A 14 1.22 -13.28 -2.88
CA ILE A 14 0.42 -13.36 -1.65
C ILE A 14 1.14 -12.70 -0.49
N CYS A 15 2.44 -12.97 -0.31
CA CYS A 15 3.23 -12.45 0.81
C CYS A 15 4.22 -11.35 0.42
N SER A 16 4.21 -10.92 -0.85
CA SER A 16 5.07 -9.87 -1.40
C SER A 16 6.58 -10.04 -1.19
N GLU A 17 7.05 -11.28 -1.04
CA GLU A 17 8.47 -11.60 -0.85
C GLU A 17 9.07 -12.31 -2.06
N TYR A 18 10.33 -12.02 -2.34
CA TYR A 18 11.16 -12.86 -3.19
C TYR A 18 11.59 -14.12 -2.43
N LYS A 19 11.29 -15.30 -2.98
CA LYS A 19 11.68 -16.59 -2.40
C LYS A 19 12.48 -17.42 -3.41
N SER A 20 13.23 -18.40 -2.91
CA SER A 20 13.95 -19.36 -3.75
C SER A 20 12.99 -20.15 -4.65
N ASN A 21 13.48 -20.62 -5.80
CA ASN A 21 12.66 -21.41 -6.73
C ASN A 21 12.08 -22.68 -6.05
N GLU A 22 12.82 -23.30 -5.13
CA GLU A 22 12.39 -24.46 -4.35
C GLU A 22 11.21 -24.18 -3.42
N SER A 23 10.99 -22.90 -3.08
CA SER A 23 9.85 -22.44 -2.28
C SER A 23 8.54 -22.42 -3.07
N PHE A 24 8.57 -22.69 -4.37
CA PHE A 24 7.38 -22.77 -5.23
C PHE A 24 7.16 -24.21 -5.70
N SER A 25 5.90 -24.60 -5.86
CA SER A 25 5.54 -25.84 -6.57
C SER A 25 5.45 -25.56 -8.08
N GLY A 26 5.40 -26.59 -8.94
CA GLY A 26 5.24 -26.37 -10.38
C GLY A 26 4.00 -25.51 -10.72
N LYS A 27 2.83 -25.86 -10.14
CA LYS A 27 1.60 -25.07 -10.27
C LYS A 27 1.69 -23.71 -9.58
N GLY A 28 2.40 -23.63 -8.45
CA GLY A 28 2.62 -22.39 -7.70
C GLY A 28 3.52 -21.38 -8.44
N HIS A 29 4.52 -21.85 -9.19
CA HIS A 29 5.39 -21.02 -10.01
C HIS A 29 4.60 -20.24 -11.05
N ALA A 30 3.75 -20.92 -11.82
CA ALA A 30 2.91 -20.27 -12.85
C ALA A 30 1.96 -19.23 -12.25
N LYS A 31 1.52 -19.43 -11.00
CA LYS A 31 0.60 -18.52 -10.30
C LYS A 31 1.33 -17.45 -9.48
N HIS A 32 2.66 -17.48 -9.39
CA HIS A 32 3.44 -16.67 -8.46
C HIS A 32 3.01 -16.83 -6.99
N ILE A 33 2.71 -18.07 -6.57
CA ILE A 33 2.27 -18.41 -5.20
C ILE A 33 3.26 -19.42 -4.61
N CYS A 34 3.92 -19.05 -3.52
CA CYS A 34 4.85 -19.95 -2.83
C CYS A 34 4.10 -21.10 -2.11
N LYS A 35 4.79 -22.19 -1.81
CA LYS A 35 4.25 -23.38 -1.14
C LYS A 35 3.55 -23.05 0.18
N ARG A 36 4.07 -22.09 0.95
CA ARG A 36 3.44 -21.66 2.22
C ARG A 36 2.09 -20.98 1.95
N CYS A 37 2.05 -20.02 1.04
CA CYS A 37 0.83 -19.31 0.69
C CYS A 37 -0.19 -20.19 -0.03
N SER A 38 0.26 -21.22 -0.76
CA SER A 38 -0.63 -22.18 -1.40
C SER A 38 -1.40 -23.06 -0.41
N LYS A 39 -0.98 -23.13 0.85
CA LYS A 39 -1.67 -23.89 1.92
C LYS A 39 -2.72 -23.06 2.66
N LYS A 40 -2.73 -21.73 2.49
CA LYS A 40 -3.70 -20.83 3.13
C LYS A 40 -5.08 -21.03 2.50
N SER A 41 -6.14 -20.77 3.26
CA SER A 41 -7.50 -20.73 2.71
C SER A 41 -7.65 -19.63 1.65
N PRO A 42 -8.62 -19.74 0.72
CA PRO A 42 -8.87 -18.68 -0.27
C PRO A 42 -9.14 -17.31 0.37
N THR A 43 -9.84 -17.29 1.51
CA THR A 43 -10.14 -16.07 2.27
C THR A 43 -8.87 -15.43 2.83
N GLU A 44 -7.99 -16.21 3.45
CA GLU A 44 -6.71 -15.71 3.96
C GLU A 44 -5.79 -15.23 2.83
N GLN A 45 -5.74 -15.97 1.71
CA GLN A 45 -4.98 -15.53 0.53
C GLN A 45 -5.49 -14.19 0.00
N ALA A 46 -6.82 -14.00 -0.05
CA ALA A 46 -7.43 -12.75 -0.49
C ALA A 46 -7.16 -11.60 0.48
N ALA A 47 -7.19 -11.85 1.78
CA ALA A 47 -6.85 -10.87 2.81
C ALA A 47 -5.37 -10.44 2.69
N ASP A 48 -4.44 -11.39 2.65
CA ASP A 48 -3.01 -11.13 2.48
C ASP A 48 -2.71 -10.34 1.21
N MET A 49 -3.31 -10.72 0.07
CA MET A 49 -3.15 -9.98 -1.19
C MET A 49 -3.65 -8.54 -1.06
N THR A 50 -4.76 -8.33 -0.34
CA THR A 50 -5.34 -7.01 -0.14
C THR A 50 -4.41 -6.16 0.71
N MET A 51 -3.98 -6.66 1.86
CA MET A 51 -3.05 -5.98 2.76
C MET A 51 -1.74 -5.63 2.06
N ASN A 52 -1.17 -6.59 1.33
CA ASN A 52 0.06 -6.36 0.59
C ASN A 52 -0.08 -5.34 -0.54
N ARG A 53 -1.25 -5.29 -1.19
CA ARG A 53 -1.53 -4.26 -2.20
C ARG A 53 -1.65 -2.87 -1.58
N LEU A 54 -2.17 -2.78 -0.35
CA LEU A 54 -2.23 -1.53 0.42
C LEU A 54 -0.82 -1.07 0.82
N PHE A 55 -0.02 -1.94 1.45
CA PHE A 55 1.33 -1.61 1.90
C PHE A 55 2.29 -1.27 0.75
N ASN A 56 2.14 -1.95 -0.40
CA ASN A 56 3.00 -1.72 -1.55
C ASN A 56 2.44 -0.64 -2.51
N MET A 57 1.39 0.07 -2.08
CA MET A 57 0.84 1.20 -2.81
C MET A 57 1.77 2.41 -2.64
N PRO A 58 2.19 3.08 -3.72
CA PRO A 58 2.95 4.31 -3.57
C PRO A 58 2.08 5.33 -2.86
N PHE A 59 2.57 5.87 -1.75
CA PHE A 59 1.93 6.87 -0.88
C PHE A 59 1.67 8.25 -1.56
N GLY A 60 1.65 8.31 -2.90
CA GLY A 60 1.40 9.52 -3.68
C GLY A 60 -0.01 9.54 -4.31
N LYS A 61 -0.16 10.24 -5.44
CA LYS A 61 -1.45 10.43 -6.15
C LYS A 61 -2.16 9.10 -6.43
N LEU A 62 -3.12 8.76 -5.58
CA LEU A 62 -4.03 7.64 -5.79
C LEU A 62 -4.91 7.93 -7.01
N SER A 63 -4.69 7.19 -8.09
CA SER A 63 -5.56 7.27 -9.27
C SER A 63 -7.02 7.00 -8.87
N PRO A 64 -8.03 7.63 -9.50
CA PRO A 64 -9.44 7.45 -9.16
C PRO A 64 -9.89 5.98 -9.11
N ALA A 65 -9.38 5.14 -10.02
CA ALA A 65 -9.66 3.70 -10.03
C ALA A 65 -9.13 2.95 -8.80
N LYS A 66 -8.00 3.39 -8.22
CA LYS A 66 -7.45 2.82 -6.98
C LYS A 66 -8.27 3.26 -5.78
N LYS A 67 -8.70 4.53 -5.74
CA LYS A 67 -9.60 5.05 -4.70
C LYS A 67 -10.94 4.32 -4.68
N SER A 68 -11.59 4.18 -5.84
CA SER A 68 -12.85 3.44 -5.94
C SER A 68 -12.70 1.96 -5.55
N TRP A 69 -11.58 1.32 -5.91
CA TRP A 69 -11.29 -0.05 -5.46
C TRP A 69 -11.12 -0.15 -3.94
N LEU A 70 -10.47 0.84 -3.32
CA LEU A 70 -10.31 0.97 -1.86
C LEU A 70 -11.66 1.17 -1.18
N GLU A 71 -12.45 2.15 -1.63
CA GLU A 71 -13.77 2.50 -1.10
C GLU A 71 -14.71 1.29 -1.16
N ASN A 72 -14.85 0.65 -2.32
CA ASN A 72 -15.69 -0.54 -2.47
C ASN A 72 -15.26 -1.67 -1.52
N ARG A 73 -13.95 -1.80 -1.23
CA ARG A 73 -13.42 -2.86 -0.38
C ARG A 73 -13.59 -2.57 1.12
N LEU A 74 -13.59 -1.31 1.52
CA LEU A 74 -14.00 -0.88 2.87
C LEU A 74 -15.50 -1.16 3.06
N HIS A 75 -16.32 -0.95 2.03
CA HIS A 75 -17.75 -1.27 2.10
C HIS A 75 -18.07 -2.78 2.08
N ASP A 76 -17.27 -3.61 1.39
CA ASP A 76 -17.47 -5.07 1.30
C ASP A 76 -17.03 -5.85 2.57
N GLN A 77 -16.11 -5.30 3.38
CA GLN A 77 -15.62 -5.94 4.61
C GLN A 77 -16.20 -5.25 5.83
N CYS A 78 -17.40 -5.69 6.24
CA CYS A 78 -17.91 -5.75 7.62
C CYS A 78 -17.27 -4.75 8.63
N GLU A 79 -18.05 -3.74 9.05
CA GLU A 79 -17.73 -2.57 9.89
C GLU A 79 -16.55 -2.68 10.87
N GLU A 80 -16.38 -3.83 11.54
CA GLU A 80 -15.36 -4.06 12.56
C GLU A 80 -13.90 -3.87 12.07
N LYS A 81 -13.60 -4.21 10.81
CA LYS A 81 -12.22 -4.11 10.26
C LYS A 81 -11.94 -2.78 9.57
N VAL A 82 -12.98 -2.05 9.20
CA VAL A 82 -12.87 -0.72 8.59
C VAL A 82 -12.37 0.28 9.63
N GLU A 83 -12.84 0.16 10.87
CA GLU A 83 -12.46 1.08 11.95
C GLU A 83 -10.98 0.93 12.33
N GLU A 84 -10.46 -0.29 12.50
CA GLU A 84 -9.03 -0.53 12.74
C GLU A 84 -8.15 -0.06 11.58
N LEU A 85 -8.57 -0.30 10.33
CA LEU A 85 -7.83 0.15 9.15
C LEU A 85 -7.89 1.68 8.98
N TYR A 86 -9.03 2.30 9.32
CA TYR A 86 -9.23 3.74 9.28
C TYR A 86 -8.41 4.45 10.36
N TRP A 87 -8.45 3.96 11.60
CA TRP A 87 -7.60 4.48 12.68
C TRP A 87 -6.12 4.25 12.41
N GLY A 88 -5.73 3.07 11.91
CA GLY A 88 -4.35 2.79 11.50
C GLY A 88 -3.88 3.70 10.36
N PHE A 89 -4.76 4.00 9.40
CA PHE A 89 -4.50 5.00 8.36
C PHE A 89 -4.39 6.40 8.98
N GLN A 90 -5.25 6.76 9.92
CA GLN A 90 -5.20 8.07 10.56
C GLN A 90 -3.94 8.24 11.43
N GLU A 91 -3.47 7.25 12.17
CA GLU A 91 -2.21 7.35 12.93
C GLU A 91 -0.96 7.42 12.03
N ILE A 92 -0.94 6.68 10.91
CA ILE A 92 0.19 6.67 9.98
C ILE A 92 0.25 7.97 9.16
N PHE A 93 -0.90 8.58 8.85
CA PHE A 93 -0.99 9.74 7.96
C PHE A 93 -1.36 11.06 8.66
N ALA A 94 -1.75 11.05 9.95
CA ALA A 94 -2.00 12.26 10.73
C ALA A 94 -0.83 13.25 10.75
N PRO A 95 0.44 12.83 10.95
CA PRO A 95 1.55 13.79 10.92
C PRO A 95 1.79 14.36 9.50
N ALA A 96 1.54 13.56 8.45
CA ALA A 96 1.70 14.03 7.07
C ALA A 96 0.62 15.06 6.66
N TYR A 97 -0.58 14.99 7.24
CA TYR A 97 -1.66 15.94 7.00
C TYR A 97 -1.54 17.23 7.83
N SER A 98 -1.01 17.16 9.05
CA SER A 98 -0.80 18.36 9.88
C SER A 98 0.31 19.24 9.31
N GLU A 99 1.41 18.65 8.80
CA GLU A 99 2.53 19.40 8.21
C GLU A 99 2.14 20.12 6.90
N GLU A 100 1.23 19.55 6.08
CA GLU A 100 0.72 20.22 4.87
C GLU A 100 -0.23 21.40 5.20
N GLU A 101 -1.00 21.31 6.27
CA GLU A 101 -1.89 22.39 6.76
C GLU A 101 -1.11 23.54 7.42
N GLU A 102 -0.07 23.22 8.20
CA GLU A 102 0.86 24.23 8.75
C GLU A 102 1.60 24.92 7.59
N CYS A 103 2.22 24.16 6.68
CA CYS A 103 2.93 24.74 5.52
C CYS A 103 2.05 25.66 4.64
N LYS A 104 0.75 25.36 4.52
CA LYS A 104 -0.22 26.25 3.86
C LYS A 104 -0.51 27.51 4.65
N LYS A 105 -0.73 27.41 5.97
CA LYS A 105 -0.95 28.57 6.85
C LYS A 105 0.28 29.48 6.89
N ASP A 106 1.49 28.92 6.86
CA ASP A 106 2.75 29.65 6.84
C ASP A 106 2.92 30.44 5.52
N MET A 107 2.52 29.83 4.41
CA MET A 107 2.59 30.44 3.08
C MET A 107 1.52 31.52 2.88
N GLU A 108 0.33 31.37 3.46
CA GLU A 108 -0.74 32.39 3.41
C GLU A 108 -0.42 33.62 4.28
N LEU A 109 0.32 33.46 5.39
CA LEU A 109 0.70 34.60 6.24
C LEU A 109 1.78 35.49 5.60
N GLN A 110 2.58 34.95 4.67
CA GLN A 110 3.71 35.67 4.08
C GLN A 110 3.36 36.41 2.78
N THR A 111 2.18 36.17 2.18
CA THR A 111 1.68 36.91 1.02
C THR A 111 0.72 38.06 1.38
N GLY A 112 0.56 38.37 2.67
CA GLY A 112 -0.48 39.27 3.19
C GLY A 112 -0.01 40.65 3.68
N ILE A 113 1.18 41.15 3.27
CA ILE A 113 1.62 42.52 3.59
C ILE A 113 2.26 43.16 2.36
N ASP A 114 1.47 43.45 1.33
CA ASP A 114 1.85 44.41 0.27
C ASP A 114 0.57 44.94 -0.40
N ASP A 115 -0.29 45.61 0.38
CA ASP A 115 -1.32 46.52 -0.17
C ASP A 115 -1.79 47.49 0.93
N LEU A 116 -0.93 48.44 1.27
CA LEU A 116 -1.35 49.69 1.90
C LEU A 116 -1.22 50.80 0.85
N PRO A 117 -2.33 51.36 0.32
CA PRO A 117 -2.26 52.50 -0.56
C PRO A 117 -2.09 53.81 0.24
N PHE A 118 -1.02 54.53 -0.11
CA PHE A 118 -0.69 55.95 0.06
C PHE A 118 -0.71 56.60 1.46
#